data_AF-X1SY84-F1
#
_entry.id   AF-X1SY84-F1
#
_cell.length_a   1.000
_cell.length_b   1.000
_cell.length_c   1.000
_cell.angle_alpha   90.00
_cell.angle_beta   90.00
_cell.angle_gamma   90.00
#
_symmetry.space_group_name_H-M   'P 1'
#
loop_
_entity.id
_entity.type
_entity.pdbx_description
1 polymer ?
#
loop_
_entity_poly.entity_id
_entity_poly.type
_entity_poly.pdbx_seq_one_letter_code
_entity_poly.pdbx_strand_id
1 'polypeptide(L)'
;MALPILAVLGGIMVVSGFVQNALHFYPPLWNAWQKWAFSNDPNVNPAVAELIDMRWRDVISESEYYTKCSEFGYSASVADNLYEISKTLLTMHDYIAIWRRGELNETDLDNKLHQMHLDDQAIQQAKTATLYFPSAPDLIRFAVREVYTPDILSKFGA
;
A
#
# COMPACT_ATOMS: atom_id res chain seq x y z
N MET A 1 5.10 47.73 44.04
CA MET A 1 6.28 47.45 43.20
C MET A 1 6.03 46.14 42.45
N ALA A 2 5.58 46.20 41.18
CA ALA A 2 5.31 45.01 40.36
C ALA A 2 5.36 45.35 38.86
N LEU A 3 6.44 46.02 38.43
CA LEU A 3 6.57 46.55 37.07
C LEU A 3 7.77 46.07 36.21
N PRO A 4 8.68 45.15 36.62
CA PRO A 4 9.74 44.71 35.70
C PRO A 4 9.47 43.38 34.98
N ILE A 5 8.46 42.59 35.35
CA ILE A 5 8.26 41.23 34.77
C ILE A 5 7.41 41.25 33.49
N LEU A 6 6.46 42.17 33.36
CA LEU A 6 5.58 42.29 32.18
C LEU A 6 6.31 42.85 30.94
N ALA A 7 7.36 43.65 31.12
CA ALA A 7 8.15 44.21 30.01
C ALA A 7 9.04 43.16 29.33
N VAL A 8 9.48 42.13 30.06
CA VAL A 8 10.32 41.05 29.52
C VAL A 8 9.49 40.06 28.69
N LEU A 9 8.24 39.81 29.07
CA LEU A 9 7.30 39.01 28.28
C LEU A 9 6.81 39.75 27.02
N GLY A 10 6.64 41.07 27.09
CA GLY A 10 6.32 41.90 25.92
C GLY A 10 7.47 41.99 24.91
N GLY A 11 8.72 42.03 25.37
CA GLY A 11 9.91 42.11 24.51
C GLY A 11 10.24 40.81 23.74
N ILE A 12 9.93 39.65 24.31
CA ILE A 12 10.16 38.35 23.65
C ILE A 12 9.09 38.07 22.57
N MET A 13 7.86 38.57 22.74
CA MET A 13 6.79 38.43 21.74
C MET A 13 6.93 39.36 20.52
N VAL A 14 7.69 40.45 20.61
CA VAL A 14 7.89 41.36 19.46
C VAL A 14 9.00 40.86 18.52
N VAL A 15 9.98 40.10 19.04
CA VAL A 15 11.07 39.54 18.21
C VAL A 15 10.62 38.31 17.42
N SER A 16 9.67 37.51 17.92
CA SER A 16 9.15 36.34 17.20
C SER A 16 8.41 36.72 15.92
N GLY A 17 7.59 37.78 15.95
CA GLY A 17 6.84 38.25 14.78
C GLY A 17 7.69 38.91 13.70
N PHE A 18 8.76 39.62 14.07
CA PHE A 18 9.63 40.30 13.10
C PHE A 18 10.67 39.36 12.46
N VAL A 19 11.20 38.40 13.22
CA VAL A 19 12.14 37.39 12.70
C VAL A 19 11.42 36.37 11.81
N GLN A 20 10.21 35.94 12.16
CA GLN A 20 9.41 35.11 11.24
C GLN A 20 9.07 35.85 9.94
N ASN A 21 8.71 37.14 10.00
CA ASN A 21 8.38 37.87 8.78
C ASN A 21 9.60 38.24 7.93
N ALA A 22 10.77 38.53 8.52
CA ALA A 22 11.98 38.86 7.77
C ALA A 22 12.64 37.63 7.12
N LEU A 23 12.56 36.45 7.73
CA LEU A 23 13.17 35.23 7.20
C LEU A 23 12.38 34.58 6.05
N HIS A 24 11.10 34.93 5.86
CA HIS A 24 10.32 34.49 4.69
C HIS A 24 10.71 35.21 3.38
N PHE A 25 11.43 36.33 3.42
CA PHE A 25 11.84 37.08 2.22
C PHE A 25 13.05 36.48 1.48
N TYR A 26 13.78 35.52 2.06
CA TYR A 26 14.94 34.89 1.42
C TYR A 26 14.96 33.37 1.66
N PRO A 27 14.34 32.59 0.75
CA PRO A 27 14.19 31.14 0.88
C PRO A 27 15.48 30.36 1.21
N PRO A 28 16.68 30.71 0.69
CA PRO A 28 17.91 29.96 1.01
C PRO A 28 18.35 30.03 2.48
N LEU A 29 18.16 31.16 3.17
CA LEU A 29 18.56 31.30 4.59
C LEU A 29 17.59 30.55 5.50
N TRP A 30 16.30 30.60 5.20
CA TRP A 30 15.28 29.82 5.89
C TRP A 30 15.53 28.32 5.75
N ASN A 31 15.82 27.85 4.53
CA ASN A 31 16.14 26.44 4.29
C ASN A 31 17.41 25.99 5.03
N ALA A 32 18.44 26.84 5.10
CA ALA A 32 19.67 26.54 5.85
C ALA A 32 19.42 26.45 7.35
N TRP A 33 18.60 27.36 7.90
CA TRP A 33 18.23 27.35 9.31
C TRP A 33 17.36 26.13 9.67
N GLN A 34 16.36 25.80 8.84
CA GLN A 34 15.56 24.59 9.01
C GLN A 34 16.44 23.34 8.96
N LYS A 35 17.36 23.24 7.98
CA LYS A 35 18.28 22.10 7.86
C LYS A 35 19.17 21.95 9.09
N TRP A 36 19.68 23.05 9.65
CA TRP A 36 20.48 23.02 10.89
C TRP A 36 19.63 22.60 12.10
N ALA A 37 18.39 23.09 12.22
CA ALA A 37 17.49 22.72 13.30
C ALA A 37 17.16 21.22 13.26
N PHE A 38 16.73 20.70 12.10
CA PHE A 38 16.38 19.29 11.92
C PHE A 38 17.59 18.35 11.95
N SER A 39 18.81 18.84 11.72
CA SER A 39 20.02 18.01 11.89
C SER A 39 20.42 17.82 13.34
N ASN A 40 20.11 18.78 14.22
CA ASN A 40 20.46 18.71 15.64
C ASN A 40 19.38 17.99 16.46
N ASP A 41 18.11 18.16 16.10
CA ASP A 41 16.99 17.47 16.73
C ASP A 41 16.00 17.00 15.64
N PRO A 42 16.16 15.76 15.13
CA PRO A 42 15.28 15.21 14.10
C PRO A 42 13.93 14.85 14.71
N ASN A 43 13.03 15.83 14.78
CA ASN A 43 11.66 15.67 15.28
C ASN A 43 10.63 15.41 14.16
N VAL A 44 11.08 14.86 13.03
CA VAL A 44 10.18 14.53 11.91
C VAL A 44 9.75 13.08 12.05
N ASN A 45 8.45 12.88 12.31
CA ASN A 45 7.87 11.56 12.29
C ASN A 45 7.80 11.01 10.86
N PRO A 46 8.14 9.72 10.65
CA PRO A 46 7.93 9.07 9.36
C PRO A 46 6.47 9.18 8.92
N ALA A 47 6.24 9.25 7.62
CA ALA A 47 4.89 9.24 7.07
C ALA A 47 4.17 7.94 7.44
N VAL A 48 2.83 7.97 7.48
CA VAL A 48 2.04 6.78 7.86
C VAL A 48 2.31 5.58 6.95
N ALA A 49 2.53 5.80 5.65
CA ALA A 49 2.93 4.75 4.71
C ALA A 49 4.26 4.10 5.09
N GLU A 50 5.23 4.89 5.56
CA GLU A 50 6.53 4.39 6.03
C GLU A 50 6.38 3.62 7.35
N LEU A 51 5.49 4.08 8.25
CA LEU A 51 5.18 3.36 9.49
C LEU A 51 4.56 1.99 9.23
N ILE A 52 3.69 1.88 8.22
CA ILE A 52 3.12 0.61 7.77
C ILE A 52 4.22 -0.34 7.28
N ASP A 53 5.11 0.16 6.41
CA ASP A 53 6.24 -0.63 5.91
C ASP A 53 7.21 -1.06 7.03
N MET A 54 7.46 -0.17 8.00
CA MET A 54 8.27 -0.48 9.17
C MET A 54 7.64 -1.58 10.02
N ARG A 55 6.31 -1.57 10.20
CA ARG A 55 5.57 -2.65 10.88
C ARG A 55 5.65 -3.96 10.09
N TRP A 56 5.47 -3.93 8.77
CA TRP A 56 5.57 -5.12 7.91
C TRP A 56 6.93 -5.81 7.93
N ARG A 57 7.99 -5.02 8.15
CA ARG A 57 9.38 -5.49 8.18
C ARG A 57 9.88 -5.79 9.59
N ASP A 58 8.99 -5.79 10.58
CA ASP A 58 9.31 -5.99 11.99
C ASP A 58 10.39 -5.03 12.52
N VAL A 59 10.51 -3.83 11.93
CA VAL A 59 11.45 -2.78 12.36
C VAL A 59 10.93 -2.07 13.60
N ILE A 60 9.59 -1.93 13.68
CA ILE A 60 8.90 -1.38 14.85
C ILE A 60 7.89 -2.39 15.37
N SER A 61 7.61 -2.31 16.67
CA SER A 61 6.55 -3.13 17.28
C SER A 61 5.16 -2.64 16.92
N GLU A 62 4.15 -3.50 17.07
CA GLU A 62 2.75 -3.14 16.87
C GLU A 62 2.28 -2.00 17.79
N SER A 63 2.69 -1.99 19.06
CA SER A 63 2.38 -0.91 20.00
C SER A 63 3.03 0.41 19.61
N GLU A 64 4.25 0.35 19.09
CA GLU A 64 4.96 1.53 18.57
C GLU A 64 4.29 2.10 17.33
N TYR A 65 3.81 1.23 16.42
CA TYR A 65 3.00 1.65 15.28
C TYR A 65 1.75 2.43 15.70
N TYR A 66 0.97 1.93 16.67
CA TYR A 66 -0.21 2.65 17.15
C TYR A 66 0.13 3.96 17.84
N THR A 67 1.23 3.99 18.60
CA THR A 67 1.70 5.21 19.28
C THR A 67 2.02 6.28 18.24
N LYS A 68 2.83 5.94 17.24
CA LYS A 68 3.20 6.87 16.15
C LYS A 68 1.99 7.28 15.29
N CYS A 69 1.06 6.36 15.01
CA CYS A 69 -0.19 6.71 14.34
C CYS A 69 -1.08 7.65 15.18
N SER A 70 -1.07 7.52 16.51
CA SER A 70 -1.82 8.42 17.39
C SER A 70 -1.24 9.83 17.43
N GLU A 71 0.07 10.00 17.22
CA GLU A 71 0.72 11.30 17.06
C GLU A 71 0.23 12.04 15.81
N PHE A 72 -0.21 11.30 14.78
CA PHE A 72 -0.89 11.84 13.59
C PHE A 72 -2.40 12.04 13.78
N GLY A 73 -2.96 11.67 14.94
CA GLY A 73 -4.38 11.80 15.24
C GLY A 73 -5.28 10.64 14.80
N TYR A 74 -4.71 9.51 14.38
CA TYR A 74 -5.50 8.32 14.04
C TYR A 74 -5.89 7.52 15.28
N SER A 75 -7.12 6.99 15.31
CA SER A 75 -7.50 5.96 16.28
C SER A 75 -6.85 4.63 15.94
N ALA A 76 -6.73 3.73 16.93
CA ALA A 76 -6.22 2.37 16.70
C ALA A 76 -6.99 1.64 15.59
N SER A 77 -8.33 1.79 15.55
CA SER A 77 -9.16 1.21 14.50
C SER A 77 -8.87 1.75 13.09
N VAL A 78 -8.54 3.03 12.95
CA VAL A 78 -8.16 3.60 11.65
C VAL A 78 -6.75 3.13 11.28
N ALA A 79 -5.83 3.07 12.24
CA ALA A 79 -4.49 2.52 12.03
C ALA A 79 -4.53 1.05 11.59
N ASP A 80 -5.47 0.26 12.11
CA ASP A 80 -5.72 -1.11 11.66
C ASP A 80 -6.22 -1.16 10.23
N ASN A 81 -7.23 -0.35 9.89
CA ASN A 81 -7.73 -0.29 8.52
C ASN A 81 -6.64 0.14 7.54
N LEU A 82 -5.79 1.10 7.91
CA LEU A 82 -4.66 1.54 7.10
C LEU A 82 -3.62 0.42 6.91
N TYR A 83 -3.40 -0.39 7.95
CA TYR A 83 -2.55 -1.55 7.84
C TYR A 83 -3.16 -2.64 6.96
N GLU A 84 -4.47 -2.90 7.08
CA GLU A 84 -5.17 -3.91 6.27
C GLU A 84 -5.19 -3.56 4.78
N ILE A 85 -5.42 -2.29 4.41
CA ILE A 85 -5.40 -1.87 2.99
C ILE A 85 -4.00 -1.93 2.37
N SER A 86 -2.95 -1.95 3.19
CA SER A 86 -1.57 -2.05 2.69
C SER A 86 -1.21 -3.44 2.18
N LYS A 87 -2.02 -4.45 2.53
CA LYS A 87 -1.82 -5.83 2.05
C LYS A 87 -1.93 -5.87 0.54
N THR A 88 -0.88 -6.35 -0.10
CA THR A 88 -0.88 -6.54 -1.55
C THR A 88 -1.85 -7.66 -1.92
N LEU A 89 -2.80 -7.35 -2.81
CA LEU A 89 -3.67 -8.33 -3.45
C LEU A 89 -2.92 -9.06 -4.56
N LEU A 90 -3.26 -10.33 -4.83
CA LEU A 90 -2.73 -11.04 -5.99
C LEU A 90 -3.21 -10.37 -7.29
N THR A 91 -2.56 -10.68 -8.40
CA THR A 91 -3.03 -10.19 -9.69
C THR A 91 -4.36 -10.84 -10.07
N MET A 92 -5.15 -10.15 -10.88
CA MET A 92 -6.41 -10.67 -11.41
C MET A 92 -6.23 -12.02 -12.10
N HIS A 93 -5.13 -12.19 -12.85
CA HIS A 93 -4.81 -13.43 -13.55
C HIS A 93 -4.54 -14.58 -12.58
N ASP A 94 -3.84 -14.31 -11.46
CA ASP A 94 -3.55 -15.33 -10.45
C ASP A 94 -4.82 -15.79 -9.74
N TYR A 95 -5.71 -14.87 -9.35
CA TYR A 95 -6.99 -15.23 -8.75
C TYR A 95 -7.84 -16.09 -9.68
N ILE A 96 -7.93 -15.72 -10.97
CA ILE A 96 -8.67 -16.51 -11.96
C ILE A 96 -8.02 -17.90 -12.16
N ALA A 97 -6.68 -17.96 -12.18
CA ALA A 97 -5.96 -19.23 -12.33
C ALA A 97 -6.20 -20.17 -11.13
N ILE A 98 -6.23 -19.64 -9.89
CA ILE A 98 -6.53 -20.39 -8.67
C ILE A 98 -7.99 -20.90 -8.71
N TRP A 99 -8.95 -20.05 -9.09
CA TRP A 99 -10.35 -20.42 -9.27
C TRP A 99 -10.52 -21.56 -10.29
N ARG A 100 -9.86 -21.47 -11.45
CA ARG A 100 -9.91 -22.53 -12.47
C ARG A 100 -9.26 -23.85 -12.06
N ARG A 101 -8.38 -23.84 -11.06
CA ARG A 101 -7.82 -25.06 -10.45
C ARG A 101 -8.75 -25.69 -9.41
N GLY A 102 -9.85 -25.02 -9.06
CA GLY A 102 -10.80 -25.48 -8.05
C GLY A 102 -10.38 -25.18 -6.61
N GLU A 103 -9.34 -24.37 -6.41
CA GLU A 103 -8.82 -24.00 -5.07
C GLU A 103 -9.52 -22.76 -4.49
N LEU A 104 -10.36 -22.09 -5.29
CA LEU A 104 -11.12 -20.90 -4.90
C LEU A 104 -12.55 -21.00 -5.45
N ASN A 105 -13.55 -20.62 -4.67
CA ASN A 105 -14.94 -20.61 -5.10
C ASN A 105 -15.23 -19.38 -5.98
N GLU A 106 -16.27 -19.44 -6.81
CA GLU A 106 -16.64 -18.30 -7.67
C GLU A 106 -17.06 -17.06 -6.87
N THR A 107 -17.85 -17.21 -5.80
CA THR A 107 -18.22 -16.09 -4.93
C THR A 107 -16.98 -15.45 -4.29
N ASP A 108 -16.00 -16.25 -3.88
CA ASP A 108 -14.76 -15.75 -3.27
C ASP A 108 -13.87 -15.06 -4.30
N LEU A 109 -13.82 -15.57 -5.54
CA LEU A 109 -13.17 -14.91 -6.67
C LEU A 109 -13.78 -13.53 -6.91
N ASP A 110 -15.11 -13.44 -7.05
CA ASP A 110 -15.79 -12.19 -7.36
C ASP A 110 -15.57 -11.16 -6.26
N ASN A 111 -15.65 -11.58 -4.98
CA ASN A 111 -15.29 -10.74 -3.83
C ASN A 111 -13.85 -10.21 -3.90
N LYS A 112 -12.88 -11.04 -4.29
CA LYS A 112 -11.48 -10.62 -4.43
C LYS A 112 -11.28 -9.67 -5.59
N LEU A 113 -11.96 -9.88 -6.71
CA LEU A 113 -11.90 -8.98 -7.86
C LEU A 113 -12.59 -7.63 -7.58
N HIS A 114 -13.66 -7.61 -6.78
CA HIS A 114 -14.26 -6.37 -6.29
C HIS A 114 -13.34 -5.58 -5.37
N GLN A 115 -12.52 -6.26 -4.54
CA GLN A 115 -11.48 -5.58 -3.73
C GLN A 115 -10.44 -4.88 -4.61
N MET A 116 -10.33 -5.25 -5.89
CA MET A 116 -9.49 -4.59 -6.90
C MET A 116 -10.23 -3.48 -7.66
N HIS A 117 -11.43 -3.10 -7.23
CA HIS A 117 -12.31 -2.11 -7.86
C HIS A 117 -12.79 -2.50 -9.27
N LEU A 118 -12.97 -3.79 -9.54
CA LEU A 118 -13.60 -4.28 -10.77
C LEU A 118 -15.12 -4.36 -10.59
N ASP A 119 -15.86 -3.94 -11.61
CA ASP A 119 -17.31 -4.13 -11.69
C ASP A 119 -17.66 -5.52 -12.24
N ASP A 120 -18.92 -5.94 -12.09
CA ASP A 120 -19.38 -7.26 -12.54
C ASP A 120 -19.09 -7.50 -14.03
N GLN A 121 -19.22 -6.45 -14.84
CA GLN A 121 -18.95 -6.52 -16.26
C GLN A 121 -17.46 -6.77 -16.54
N ALA A 122 -16.55 -6.02 -15.91
CA ALA A 122 -15.11 -6.24 -16.05
C ALA A 122 -14.69 -7.61 -15.52
N ILE A 123 -15.32 -8.10 -14.44
CA ILE A 123 -15.08 -9.45 -13.92
C ILE A 123 -15.42 -10.50 -14.98
N GLN A 124 -16.59 -10.40 -15.63
CA GLN A 124 -16.97 -11.34 -16.69
C GLN A 124 -16.05 -11.23 -17.91
N GLN A 125 -15.66 -10.01 -18.28
CA GLN A 125 -14.69 -9.79 -19.35
C GLN A 125 -13.32 -10.38 -19.00
N ALA A 126 -12.86 -10.28 -17.76
CA ALA A 126 -11.61 -10.87 -17.29
C ALA A 126 -11.65 -12.40 -17.28
N LYS A 127 -12.75 -12.99 -16.78
CA LYS A 127 -13.01 -14.43 -16.85
C LYS A 127 -12.99 -14.91 -18.31
N THR A 128 -13.56 -14.13 -19.23
CA THR A 128 -13.58 -14.45 -20.66
C THR A 128 -12.21 -14.29 -21.32
N ALA A 129 -11.50 -13.19 -21.05
CA ALA A 129 -10.20 -12.87 -21.65
C ALA A 129 -9.11 -13.90 -21.29
N THR A 130 -9.24 -14.50 -20.11
CA THR A 130 -8.35 -15.59 -19.64
C THR A 130 -8.73 -16.96 -20.20
N LEU A 131 -9.81 -17.10 -20.98
CA LEU A 131 -10.08 -18.33 -21.73
C LEU A 131 -9.02 -18.46 -22.83
N TYR A 132 -7.97 -19.23 -22.53
CA TYR A 132 -7.01 -19.64 -23.53
C TYR A 132 -7.65 -20.70 -24.43
N PHE A 133 -7.93 -20.33 -25.68
CA PHE A 133 -8.26 -21.29 -26.72
C PHE A 133 -6.98 -21.62 -27.50
N PRO A 134 -6.53 -22.89 -27.52
CA PRO A 134 -5.35 -23.27 -28.29
C PRO A 134 -5.54 -22.94 -29.78
N SER A 135 -4.44 -22.62 -30.45
CA SER A 135 -4.50 -22.34 -31.89
C SER A 135 -4.95 -23.59 -32.66
N ALA A 136 -5.52 -23.43 -33.86
CA ALA A 136 -5.89 -24.58 -34.70
C ALA A 136 -4.71 -25.55 -34.95
N PRO A 137 -3.48 -25.08 -35.20
CA PRO A 137 -2.30 -25.96 -35.22
C PRO A 137 -2.03 -26.70 -33.91
N ASP A 138 -2.23 -26.06 -32.75
CA ASP A 138 -2.05 -26.71 -31.44
C ASP A 138 -3.11 -27.78 -31.20
N LEU A 139 -4.36 -27.50 -31.58
CA LEU A 139 -5.44 -28.48 -31.57
C LEU A 139 -5.12 -29.68 -32.47
N ILE A 140 -4.62 -29.45 -33.68
CA ILE A 140 -4.19 -30.51 -34.60
C ILE A 140 -3.01 -31.29 -33.99
N ARG A 141 -2.03 -30.62 -33.39
CA ARG A 141 -0.90 -31.27 -32.72
C ARG A 141 -1.37 -32.10 -31.53
N PHE A 142 -2.33 -31.65 -30.73
CA PHE A 142 -2.91 -32.44 -29.64
C PHE A 142 -3.77 -33.60 -30.15
N ALA A 143 -4.42 -33.45 -31.30
CA ALA A 143 -5.19 -34.52 -31.93
C ALA A 143 -4.29 -35.62 -32.53
N VAL A 144 -3.14 -35.22 -33.11
CA VAL A 144 -2.17 -36.13 -33.75
C VAL A 144 -1.20 -36.74 -32.74
N ARG A 145 -0.80 -35.99 -31.71
CA ARG A 145 -0.10 -36.55 -30.55
C ARG A 145 -1.12 -37.40 -29.80
N GLU A 146 -0.75 -38.61 -29.44
CA GLU A 146 -1.61 -39.77 -29.15
C GLU A 146 -2.52 -39.64 -27.89
N VAL A 147 -2.77 -38.42 -27.42
CA VAL A 147 -3.66 -38.06 -26.30
C VAL A 147 -5.08 -38.61 -26.51
N TYR A 148 -5.51 -38.80 -27.76
CA TYR A 148 -6.85 -39.29 -28.11
C TYR A 148 -6.86 -40.69 -28.75
N THR A 149 -5.73 -41.41 -28.76
CA THR A 149 -5.66 -42.77 -29.33
C THR A 149 -5.86 -43.80 -28.21
N PRO A 150 -6.97 -44.57 -28.19
CA PRO A 150 -7.28 -45.50 -27.10
C PRO A 150 -6.19 -46.58 -26.87
N ASP A 151 -5.56 -47.01 -27.96
CA ASP A 151 -4.52 -48.05 -27.95
C ASP A 151 -3.20 -47.61 -27.26
N ILE A 152 -3.02 -46.30 -27.09
CA ILE A 152 -1.81 -45.71 -26.54
C ILE A 152 -2.05 -45.23 -25.12
N LEU A 153 -3.25 -44.70 -24.84
CA LEU A 153 -3.76 -44.53 -23.49
C LEU A 153 -3.72 -45.84 -22.69
N SER A 154 -4.04 -46.98 -23.29
CA SER A 154 -3.95 -48.29 -22.63
C SER A 154 -2.51 -48.81 -22.44
N LYS A 155 -1.55 -48.36 -23.27
CA LYS A 155 -0.13 -48.74 -23.16
C LYS A 155 0.68 -47.87 -22.19
N PHE A 156 0.28 -46.61 -22.00
CA PHE A 156 1.03 -45.63 -21.20
C PHE A 156 0.21 -45.00 -20.06
N GLY A 157 -1.07 -45.35 -19.90
CA GLY A 157 -1.92 -44.90 -18.80
C GLY A 157 -1.66 -45.66 -17.51
N ALA A 158 -1.29 -44.92 -16.47
CA ALA A 158 -1.40 -45.26 -15.06
C ALA A 158 -2.60 -44.49 -14.47
#